data_AF-A0A522U2A6-F1
#
_entry.id   AF-A0A522U2A6-F1
#
_cell.length_a   1.000
_cell.length_b   1.000
_cell.length_c   1.000
_cell.angle_alpha   90.00
_cell.angle_beta   90.00
_cell.angle_gamma   90.00
#
_symmetry.space_group_name_H-M   'P 1'
#
loop_
_entity.id
_entity.type
_entity.pdbx_description
1 polymer ?
#
loop_
_entity_poly.entity_id
_entity_poly.type
_entity_poly.pdbx_seq_one_letter_code
_entity_poly.pdbx_strand_id
1 'polypeptide(L)'
;MRKVIVVTLAAMAVLAVSGGLSGGAMAQAGGWQIPGASTEVAVYADGVTFGMNIHHINLSPNPGGLAAAKPLYVVVFPINPLGLTDLGPLAVRGYHPQCDPCLHPGLPLPLVYHDHVLNGVPASALGTNAEDWQATRHPIAVMYSPGYIAGPGFRPLTTVADVQAGERTGAFLPLDPGAANPFELPQPVVITIQLVQI
;
A
#
# COMPACT_ATOMS: atom_id res chain seq x y z
N MET A 1 18.00 45.29 -29.17
CA MET A 1 17.83 45.87 -27.82
C MET A 1 17.04 44.87 -26.97
N ARG A 2 17.72 44.03 -26.16
CA ARG A 2 17.09 43.06 -25.26
C ARG A 2 17.36 43.51 -23.83
N LYS A 3 16.31 43.78 -23.06
CA LYS A 3 16.41 44.13 -21.64
C LYS A 3 16.61 42.84 -20.85
N VAL A 4 17.75 42.76 -20.17
CA VAL A 4 18.06 41.78 -19.12
C VAL A 4 17.41 42.29 -17.84
N ILE A 5 16.58 41.46 -17.20
CA ILE A 5 16.10 41.71 -15.84
C ILE A 5 16.90 40.78 -14.93
N VAL A 6 17.82 41.36 -14.17
CA VAL A 6 18.52 40.70 -13.06
C VAL A 6 17.68 40.96 -11.81
N VAL A 7 17.15 39.91 -11.19
CA VAL A 7 16.52 39.98 -9.87
C VAL A 7 17.55 39.55 -8.84
N THR A 8 17.93 40.49 -7.99
CA THR A 8 18.80 40.31 -6.83
C THR A 8 18.02 39.61 -5.71
N LEU A 9 18.42 38.40 -5.31
CA LEU A 9 17.93 37.80 -4.06
C LEU A 9 18.81 38.29 -2.90
N ALA A 10 18.18 38.98 -1.96
CA ALA A 10 18.76 39.38 -0.69
C ALA A 10 18.88 38.17 0.24
N ALA A 11 20.05 37.99 0.84
CA ALA A 11 20.30 37.04 1.90
C ALA A 11 19.59 37.49 3.19
N MET A 12 18.72 36.64 3.74
CA MET A 12 18.26 36.77 5.11
C MET A 12 18.89 35.67 5.96
N ALA A 13 19.72 36.10 6.90
CA ALA A 13 20.27 35.30 7.98
C ALA A 13 19.15 34.89 8.94
N VAL A 14 19.07 33.60 9.28
CA VAL A 14 18.23 33.11 10.37
C VAL A 14 19.13 32.83 11.57
N LEU A 15 18.86 33.55 12.66
CA LEU A 15 19.45 33.37 13.97
C LEU A 15 19.15 31.96 14.51
N ALA A 16 20.20 31.29 14.99
CA ALA A 16 20.08 30.16 15.89
C ALA A 16 19.57 30.64 17.27
N VAL A 17 18.45 30.11 17.72
CA VAL A 17 18.04 30.16 19.13
C VAL A 17 18.01 28.73 19.65
N SER A 18 19.04 28.40 20.43
CA SER A 18 19.07 27.26 21.33
C SER A 18 18.11 27.51 22.48
N GLY A 19 17.03 26.74 22.55
CA GLY A 19 16.09 26.75 23.67
C GLY A 19 15.62 25.33 23.94
N GLY A 20 16.29 24.65 24.88
CA GLY A 20 15.86 23.36 25.37
C GLY A 20 14.58 23.49 26.20
N LEU A 21 13.56 22.73 25.82
CA LEU A 21 12.46 22.35 26.71
C LEU A 21 12.23 20.85 26.52
N SER A 22 12.85 20.09 27.40
CA SER A 22 12.51 18.72 27.73
C SER A 22 11.13 18.71 28.41
N GLY A 23 10.12 18.34 27.64
CA GLY A 23 8.76 18.06 28.12
C GLY A 23 8.17 17.00 27.22
N GLY A 24 8.36 15.73 27.59
CA GLY A 24 7.87 14.58 26.84
C GLY A 24 6.35 14.58 26.80
N ALA A 25 5.79 15.05 25.68
CA ALA A 25 4.47 14.63 25.26
C ALA A 25 4.60 13.22 24.69
N MET A 26 4.40 12.22 25.55
CA MET A 26 4.05 10.87 25.09
C MET A 26 2.74 11.00 24.31
N ALA A 27 2.83 11.12 22.98
CA ALA A 27 1.69 10.94 22.11
C ALA A 27 1.16 9.51 22.34
N GLN A 28 0.01 9.40 23.00
CA GLN A 28 -0.71 8.13 23.08
C GLN A 28 -0.95 7.65 21.65
N ALA A 29 -0.42 6.48 21.33
CA ALA A 29 -0.74 5.74 20.12
C ALA A 29 -2.21 5.30 20.19
N GLY A 30 -3.12 6.22 19.88
CA GLY A 30 -4.51 5.91 19.62
C GLY A 30 -4.60 5.28 18.23
N GLY A 31 -4.95 3.99 18.16
CA GLY A 31 -5.37 3.37 16.91
C GLY A 31 -6.60 4.10 16.38
N TRP A 32 -6.60 4.42 15.08
CA TRP A 32 -7.77 5.02 14.45
C TRP A 32 -8.80 3.92 14.21
N GLN A 33 -9.85 3.89 15.02
CA GLN A 33 -11.08 3.20 14.67
C GLN A 33 -11.82 4.09 13.67
N ILE A 34 -12.05 3.61 12.45
CA ILE A 34 -12.95 4.25 11.49
C ILE A 34 -14.36 3.84 11.91
N PRO A 35 -15.17 4.71 12.53
CA PRO A 35 -16.51 4.34 12.97
C PRO A 35 -17.36 4.05 11.72
N GLY A 36 -17.88 2.82 11.61
CA GLY A 36 -18.61 2.35 10.43
C GLY A 36 -17.83 1.45 9.47
N ALA A 37 -16.74 0.81 9.94
CA ALA A 37 -15.91 -0.18 9.25
C ALA A 37 -16.56 -0.87 8.03
N SER A 38 -16.23 -0.38 6.84
CA SER A 38 -15.87 -1.19 5.67
C SER A 38 -15.56 -0.21 4.54
N THR A 39 -14.28 0.02 4.25
CA THR A 39 -13.97 0.08 2.82
C THR A 39 -13.98 -1.38 2.41
N GLU A 40 -15.12 -1.84 1.90
CA GLU A 40 -15.22 -3.15 1.27
C GLU A 40 -14.40 -3.06 -0.01
N VAL A 41 -13.24 -3.71 -0.01
CA VAL A 41 -12.37 -3.82 -1.17
C VAL A 41 -12.26 -5.28 -1.55
N ALA A 42 -12.11 -5.58 -2.83
CA ALA A 42 -11.78 -6.93 -3.21
C ALA A 42 -10.36 -7.30 -2.76
N VAL A 43 -10.15 -8.58 -2.45
CA VAL A 43 -8.85 -9.17 -2.14
C VAL A 43 -8.74 -10.54 -2.75
N TYR A 44 -7.55 -10.89 -3.25
CA TYR A 44 -7.22 -12.25 -3.61
C TYR A 44 -6.65 -13.01 -2.41
N ALA A 45 -7.32 -14.09 -2.03
CA ALA A 45 -6.84 -15.06 -1.06
C ALA A 45 -6.59 -16.38 -1.77
N ASP A 46 -5.31 -16.74 -1.93
CA ASP A 46 -4.90 -17.99 -2.59
C ASP A 46 -5.57 -18.21 -3.97
N GLY A 47 -5.70 -17.13 -4.76
CA GLY A 47 -6.26 -17.14 -6.12
C GLY A 47 -7.78 -16.96 -6.18
N VAL A 48 -8.47 -16.92 -5.05
CA VAL A 48 -9.93 -16.71 -4.96
C VAL A 48 -10.22 -15.28 -4.51
N THR A 49 -11.21 -14.64 -5.13
CA THR A 49 -11.62 -13.28 -4.77
C THR A 49 -12.60 -13.30 -3.60
N PHE A 50 -12.36 -12.44 -2.60
CA PHE A 50 -13.26 -12.16 -1.49
C PHE A 50 -13.50 -10.65 -1.39
N GLY A 51 -14.56 -10.26 -0.71
CA GLY A 51 -14.67 -8.92 -0.13
C GLY A 51 -13.83 -8.87 1.14
N MET A 52 -13.21 -7.72 1.40
CA MET A 52 -12.38 -7.46 2.56
C MET A 52 -12.92 -6.25 3.32
N ASN A 53 -13.40 -6.49 4.53
CA ASN A 53 -13.77 -5.43 5.45
C ASN A 53 -12.58 -5.07 6.33
N ILE A 54 -12.10 -3.82 6.22
CA ILE A 54 -11.06 -3.28 7.09
C ILE A 54 -11.72 -2.75 8.37
N HIS A 55 -11.46 -3.41 9.50
CA HIS A 55 -12.04 -3.07 10.80
C HIS A 55 -11.22 -2.04 11.57
N HIS A 56 -9.89 -2.10 11.45
CA HIS A 56 -9.00 -1.26 12.22
C HIS A 56 -7.65 -1.10 11.52
N ILE A 57 -7.12 0.13 11.50
CA ILE A 57 -5.76 0.44 11.04
C ILE A 57 -4.98 0.98 12.24
N ASN A 58 -4.01 0.21 12.70
CA ASN A 58 -3.07 0.69 13.71
C ASN A 58 -1.87 1.34 13.01
N LEU A 59 -1.81 2.68 13.05
CA LEU A 59 -0.75 3.49 12.46
C LEU A 59 0.55 3.52 13.29
N SER A 60 0.51 2.99 14.51
CA SER A 60 1.66 2.96 15.43
C SER A 60 1.70 1.63 16.19
N PRO A 61 1.83 0.49 15.50
CA PRO A 61 1.91 -0.81 16.16
C PRO A 61 3.18 -0.89 17.01
N ASN A 62 3.09 -1.55 18.15
CA ASN A 62 4.31 -1.93 18.88
C ASN A 62 5.13 -2.92 18.03
N PRO A 63 6.46 -3.01 18.23
CA PRO A 63 7.32 -3.86 17.39
C PRO A 63 6.88 -5.33 17.34
N GLY A 64 6.37 -5.88 18.45
CA GLY A 64 5.89 -7.27 18.51
C GLY A 64 4.63 -7.50 17.66
N GLY A 65 3.70 -6.55 17.67
CA GLY A 65 2.48 -6.62 16.86
C GLY A 65 2.77 -6.51 15.36
N LEU A 66 3.73 -5.67 14.97
CA LEU A 66 4.19 -5.58 13.59
C LEU A 66 4.85 -6.89 13.14
N ALA A 67 5.78 -7.42 13.94
CA ALA A 67 6.52 -8.65 13.62
C ALA A 67 5.64 -9.92 13.60
N ALA A 68 4.55 -9.95 14.37
CA ALA A 68 3.63 -11.09 14.41
C ALA A 68 2.59 -11.09 13.28
N ALA A 69 2.33 -9.94 12.66
CA ALA A 69 1.33 -9.80 11.62
C ALA A 69 1.81 -10.45 10.32
N LYS A 70 0.97 -11.30 9.72
CA LYS A 70 1.29 -11.92 8.42
C LYS A 70 1.17 -10.91 7.28
N PRO A 71 1.90 -11.08 6.17
CA PRO A 71 1.80 -10.18 5.02
C PRO A 71 0.39 -10.05 4.45
N LEU A 72 0.05 -8.82 4.05
CA LEU A 72 -0.93 -8.49 3.04
C LEU A 72 -0.18 -7.73 1.95
N TYR A 73 -0.07 -8.31 0.77
CA TYR A 73 0.57 -7.65 -0.34
C TYR A 73 -0.38 -6.62 -0.94
N VAL A 74 0.15 -5.41 -1.10
CA VAL A 74 -0.48 -4.30 -1.81
C VAL A 74 0.25 -4.21 -3.14
N VAL A 75 -0.34 -4.74 -4.21
CA VAL A 75 0.26 -4.84 -5.53
C VAL A 75 -0.12 -3.62 -6.35
N VAL A 76 0.81 -2.67 -6.41
CA VAL A 76 0.56 -1.29 -6.84
C VAL A 76 0.72 -1.13 -8.34
N PHE A 77 -0.21 -0.40 -8.93
CA PHE A 77 -0.11 0.10 -10.30
C PHE A 77 0.56 1.48 -10.28
N PRO A 78 1.68 1.66 -10.99
CA PRO A 78 2.38 2.94 -11.00
C PRO A 78 1.51 4.04 -11.61
N ILE A 79 1.36 5.14 -10.89
CA ILE A 79 0.88 6.42 -11.44
C ILE A 79 2.00 7.00 -12.30
N ASN A 80 1.67 7.75 -13.36
CA ASN A 80 2.71 8.42 -14.14
C ASN A 80 3.61 9.30 -13.22
N PRO A 81 4.89 9.51 -13.56
CA PRO A 81 5.85 10.22 -12.71
C PRO A 81 5.53 11.70 -12.45
N LEU A 82 4.55 12.29 -13.15
CA LEU A 82 4.04 13.64 -12.89
C LEU A 82 2.89 13.65 -11.87
N GLY A 83 2.50 12.48 -11.34
CA GLY A 83 1.34 12.35 -10.45
C GLY A 83 0.02 12.66 -11.15
N LEU A 84 0.03 12.75 -12.49
CA LEU A 84 -1.15 13.07 -13.28
C LEU A 84 -1.95 11.78 -13.52
N THR A 85 -3.24 11.85 -13.19
CA THR A 85 -4.23 10.79 -13.36
C THR A 85 -4.73 10.66 -14.80
N ASP A 86 -4.09 11.32 -15.78
CA ASP A 86 -4.51 11.39 -17.18
C ASP A 86 -4.09 10.17 -18.02
N LEU A 87 -3.16 9.35 -17.53
CA LEU A 87 -3.04 7.94 -17.93
C LEU A 87 -3.87 7.00 -17.05
N GLY A 88 -4.39 7.52 -15.93
CA GLY A 88 -5.15 6.78 -14.92
C GLY A 88 -4.39 5.57 -14.37
N PRO A 89 -5.05 4.82 -13.50
CA PRO A 89 -5.53 3.53 -13.90
C PRO A 89 -7.02 3.64 -14.14
N LEU A 90 -7.43 3.07 -15.26
CA LEU A 90 -8.83 3.02 -15.68
C LEU A 90 -9.10 1.81 -16.59
N ALA A 91 -8.13 0.88 -16.65
CA ALA A 91 -8.12 -0.45 -17.25
C ALA A 91 -6.71 -0.72 -17.81
N VAL A 92 -5.86 -1.45 -17.08
CA VAL A 92 -4.62 -2.00 -17.65
C VAL A 92 -5.02 -3.15 -18.57
N ARG A 93 -5.07 -2.88 -19.88
CA ARG A 93 -5.49 -3.87 -20.88
C ARG A 93 -6.85 -4.52 -20.57
N GLY A 94 -7.80 -3.72 -20.07
CA GLY A 94 -9.13 -4.20 -19.66
C GLY A 94 -9.22 -4.68 -18.21
N TYR A 95 -8.10 -4.73 -17.46
CA TYR A 95 -8.10 -5.06 -16.03
C TYR A 95 -8.22 -3.81 -15.16
N HIS A 96 -9.18 -3.81 -14.24
CA HIS A 96 -9.33 -2.78 -13.22
C HIS A 96 -8.73 -3.25 -11.90
N PRO A 97 -7.84 -2.46 -11.27
CA PRO A 97 -7.35 -2.77 -9.92
C PRO A 97 -8.51 -2.92 -8.93
N GLN A 98 -8.35 -3.78 -7.93
CA GLN A 98 -9.36 -3.97 -6.87
C GLN A 98 -9.64 -2.66 -6.10
N CYS A 99 -8.62 -1.80 -6.00
CA CYS A 99 -8.71 -0.46 -5.46
C CYS A 99 -8.43 0.58 -6.56
N ASP A 100 -9.46 1.32 -6.98
CA ASP A 100 -9.36 2.26 -8.11
C ASP A 100 -10.24 3.53 -7.97
N PRO A 101 -9.78 4.62 -7.32
CA PRO A 101 -8.71 4.71 -6.31
C PRO A 101 -9.20 4.36 -4.90
N CYS A 102 -8.33 3.82 -4.06
CA CYS A 102 -8.54 3.72 -2.61
C CYS A 102 -7.79 4.82 -1.86
N LEU A 103 -8.54 5.75 -1.29
CA LEU A 103 -8.00 6.81 -0.43
C LEU A 103 -8.24 6.45 1.03
N HIS A 104 -7.21 6.03 1.75
CA HIS A 104 -7.27 5.82 3.19
C HIS A 104 -6.14 6.54 3.93
N PRO A 105 -6.34 6.95 5.20
CA PRO A 105 -5.33 7.65 5.97
C PRO A 105 -4.01 6.90 6.03
N GLY A 106 -2.90 7.63 5.87
CA GLY A 106 -1.56 7.07 5.91
C GLY A 106 -1.08 6.39 4.63
N LEU A 107 -1.91 6.31 3.56
CA LEU A 107 -1.48 5.77 2.27
C LEU A 107 -0.79 6.86 1.42
N PRO A 108 0.49 6.69 1.04
CA PRO A 108 1.13 7.56 0.05
C PRO A 108 0.37 7.55 -1.28
N LEU A 109 0.26 8.70 -1.93
CA LEU A 109 -0.43 8.86 -3.22
C LEU A 109 -0.04 7.81 -4.28
N PRO A 110 1.23 7.39 -4.42
CA PRO A 110 1.61 6.37 -5.41
C PRO A 110 0.95 4.99 -5.19
N LEU A 111 0.39 4.73 -4.00
CA LEU A 111 -0.17 3.44 -3.65
C LEU A 111 -1.71 3.41 -3.80
N VAL A 112 -2.39 4.46 -4.25
CA VAL A 112 -3.87 4.51 -4.24
C VAL A 112 -4.54 3.55 -5.22
N TYR A 113 -3.76 2.95 -6.14
CA TYR A 113 -4.22 2.00 -7.13
C TYR A 113 -3.51 0.67 -6.99
N HIS A 114 -4.23 -0.34 -6.52
CA HIS A 114 -3.60 -1.60 -6.17
C HIS A 114 -4.59 -2.76 -6.11
N ASP A 115 -4.01 -3.96 -6.16
CA ASP A 115 -4.67 -5.19 -5.72
C ASP A 115 -4.21 -5.56 -4.31
N HIS A 116 -5.04 -6.30 -3.60
CA HIS A 116 -4.72 -6.94 -2.35
C HIS A 116 -4.50 -8.44 -2.56
N VAL A 117 -3.39 -8.97 -2.05
CA VAL A 117 -3.08 -10.40 -2.15
C VAL A 117 -2.64 -10.92 -0.79
N LEU A 118 -3.25 -12.00 -0.34
CA LEU A 118 -2.89 -12.67 0.91
C LEU A 118 -2.93 -14.20 0.75
N ASN A 119 -2.37 -14.87 1.76
CA ASN A 119 -2.45 -16.32 1.91
C ASN A 119 -2.90 -16.69 3.32
N GLY A 120 -3.00 -18.00 3.55
CA GLY A 120 -3.20 -18.55 4.89
C GLY A 120 -4.60 -18.30 5.43
N VAL A 121 -5.57 -18.20 4.51
CA VAL A 121 -6.99 -18.30 4.83
C VAL A 121 -7.30 -19.77 5.07
N PRO A 122 -7.88 -20.15 6.22
CA PRO A 122 -8.26 -21.53 6.49
C PRO A 122 -9.18 -22.06 5.39
N ALA A 123 -9.03 -23.32 5.00
CA ALA A 123 -9.88 -23.94 3.98
C ALA A 123 -11.39 -23.82 4.31
N SER A 124 -11.74 -23.80 5.60
CA SER A 124 -13.13 -23.56 6.05
C SER A 124 -13.66 -22.17 5.70
N ALA A 125 -12.78 -21.17 5.60
CA ALA A 125 -13.12 -19.81 5.17
C ALA A 125 -13.04 -19.64 3.64
N LEU A 126 -12.56 -20.65 2.90
CA LEU A 126 -12.64 -20.70 1.44
C LEU A 126 -13.98 -21.30 0.94
N GLY A 127 -14.89 -21.68 1.86
CA GLY A 127 -16.25 -22.16 1.57
C GLY A 127 -17.33 -21.12 1.92
N THR A 128 -18.61 -21.51 1.83
CA THR A 128 -19.82 -20.66 1.94
C THR A 128 -20.00 -19.83 3.21
N ASN A 129 -19.10 -19.93 4.19
CA ASN A 129 -19.23 -19.33 5.52
C ASN A 129 -17.97 -18.51 5.90
N ALA A 130 -17.40 -17.76 4.95
CA ALA A 130 -16.20 -16.94 5.19
C ALA A 130 -16.39 -15.82 6.24
N GLU A 131 -17.63 -15.56 6.67
CA GLU A 131 -18.03 -14.44 7.53
C GLU A 131 -17.29 -14.37 8.89
N ASP A 132 -16.66 -15.45 9.34
CA ASP A 132 -15.99 -15.50 10.66
C ASP A 132 -14.47 -15.32 10.61
N TRP A 133 -13.86 -15.25 9.43
CA TRP A 133 -12.40 -15.16 9.38
C TRP A 133 -11.91 -13.71 9.52
N GLN A 134 -11.26 -13.43 10.65
CA GLN A 134 -10.56 -12.19 10.91
C GLN A 134 -9.07 -12.42 11.14
N ALA A 135 -8.25 -11.49 10.66
CA ALA A 135 -6.83 -11.51 10.92
C ALA A 135 -6.20 -10.12 10.93
N THR A 136 -5.16 -9.96 11.74
CA THR A 136 -4.25 -8.83 11.63
C THR A 136 -3.19 -9.13 10.57
N ARG A 137 -2.98 -8.16 9.67
CA ARG A 137 -2.07 -8.23 8.54
C ARG A 137 -1.12 -7.04 8.52
N HIS A 138 0.07 -7.26 7.98
CA HIS A 138 1.11 -6.27 7.74
C HIS A 138 1.13 -5.92 6.25
N PRO A 139 0.69 -4.72 5.85
CA PRO A 139 0.75 -4.31 4.45
C PRO A 139 2.19 -4.21 3.95
N ILE A 140 2.47 -4.88 2.83
CA ILE A 140 3.75 -4.81 2.12
C ILE A 140 3.46 -4.37 0.70
N ALA A 141 3.95 -3.18 0.33
CA ALA A 141 3.77 -2.67 -1.02
C ALA A 141 4.81 -3.29 -1.97
N VAL A 142 4.34 -3.72 -3.14
CA VAL A 142 5.16 -4.04 -4.31
C VAL A 142 4.60 -3.25 -5.49
N MET A 143 5.43 -2.79 -6.41
CA MET A 143 4.95 -1.97 -7.53
C MET A 143 5.26 -2.63 -8.85
N TYR A 144 4.24 -2.81 -9.68
CA TYR A 144 4.43 -3.33 -11.03
C TYR A 144 5.41 -2.48 -11.84
N SER A 145 6.24 -3.15 -12.64
CA SER A 145 7.01 -2.48 -13.67
C SER A 145 6.07 -2.03 -14.81
N PRO A 146 6.22 -0.78 -15.30
CA PRO A 146 5.44 -0.30 -16.44
C PRO A 146 5.54 -1.22 -17.67
N GLY A 147 6.72 -1.83 -17.88
CA GLY A 147 6.95 -2.78 -18.97
C GLY A 147 6.14 -4.08 -18.83
N TYR A 148 5.99 -4.60 -17.60
CA TYR A 148 5.18 -5.80 -17.35
C TYR A 148 3.70 -5.55 -17.61
N ILE A 149 3.15 -4.45 -17.08
CA ILE A 149 1.72 -4.11 -17.22
C ILE A 149 1.33 -3.71 -18.65
N ALA A 150 2.26 -3.14 -19.42
CA ALA A 150 2.06 -2.85 -20.84
C ALA A 150 2.22 -4.10 -21.73
N GLY A 151 2.77 -5.19 -21.20
CA GLY A 151 3.12 -6.38 -21.96
C GLY A 151 1.91 -7.23 -22.40
N PRO A 152 2.03 -7.99 -23.51
CA PRO A 152 0.95 -8.85 -24.02
C PRO A 152 0.60 -10.02 -23.08
N GLY A 153 1.50 -10.37 -22.16
CA GLY A 153 1.31 -11.42 -21.16
C GLY A 153 0.86 -10.93 -19.78
N PHE A 154 0.47 -9.66 -19.64
CA PHE A 154 -0.01 -9.14 -18.35
C PHE A 154 -1.19 -9.97 -17.83
N ARG A 155 -1.07 -10.39 -16.57
CA ARG A 155 -2.14 -10.94 -15.73
C ARG A 155 -1.97 -10.39 -14.31
N PRO A 156 -3.06 -10.11 -13.58
CA PRO A 156 -2.97 -9.78 -12.17
C PRO A 156 -2.36 -10.95 -11.39
N LEU A 157 -1.56 -10.63 -10.39
CA LEU A 157 -1.00 -11.61 -9.46
C LEU A 157 -2.03 -11.84 -8.36
N THR A 158 -2.49 -13.08 -8.19
CA THR A 158 -3.64 -13.40 -7.32
C THR A 158 -3.26 -14.33 -6.16
N THR A 159 -2.00 -14.74 -6.09
CA THR A 159 -1.46 -15.55 -5.00
C THR A 159 -0.16 -14.96 -4.48
N VAL A 160 0.19 -15.22 -3.22
CA VAL A 160 1.50 -14.82 -2.68
C VAL A 160 2.65 -15.46 -3.47
N ALA A 161 2.45 -16.68 -3.98
CA ALA A 161 3.42 -17.34 -4.84
C ALA A 161 3.63 -16.60 -6.18
N ASP A 162 2.56 -16.06 -6.78
CA ASP A 162 2.67 -15.20 -7.96
C ASP A 162 3.46 -13.92 -7.67
N VAL A 163 3.24 -13.28 -6.51
CA VAL A 163 4.01 -12.11 -6.06
C VAL A 163 5.50 -12.45 -5.95
N GLN A 164 5.84 -13.50 -5.23
CA GLN A 164 7.25 -13.95 -5.09
C GLN A 164 7.88 -14.41 -6.42
N ALA A 165 7.09 -14.93 -7.35
CA ALA A 165 7.57 -15.21 -8.70
C ALA A 165 7.84 -13.90 -9.48
N GLY A 166 6.97 -12.90 -9.32
CA GLY A 166 7.08 -11.59 -9.96
C GLY A 166 8.39 -10.86 -9.70
N GLU A 167 8.92 -10.97 -8.48
CA GLU A 167 10.23 -10.42 -8.10
C GLU A 167 11.38 -10.97 -8.96
N ARG A 168 11.28 -12.23 -9.38
CA ARG A 168 12.31 -12.91 -10.19
C ARG A 168 12.11 -12.74 -11.68
N THR A 169 10.91 -12.39 -12.13
CA THR A 169 10.56 -12.28 -13.55
C THR A 169 10.53 -10.84 -14.07
N GLY A 170 10.93 -9.86 -13.26
CA GLY A 170 10.90 -8.44 -13.64
C GLY A 170 9.49 -7.83 -13.64
N ALA A 171 8.55 -8.46 -12.92
CA ALA A 171 7.20 -7.93 -12.80
C ALA A 171 7.15 -6.66 -11.94
N PHE A 172 8.16 -6.42 -11.09
CA PHE A 172 8.20 -5.29 -10.16
C PHE A 172 9.37 -4.33 -10.38
N LEU A 173 9.13 -3.06 -10.01
CA LEU A 173 10.20 -2.07 -9.83
C LEU A 173 10.85 -2.25 -8.44
N PRO A 174 12.16 -2.00 -8.31
CA PRO A 174 12.77 -1.89 -7.00
C PRO A 174 12.25 -0.62 -6.31
N LEU A 175 11.64 -0.78 -5.13
CA LEU A 175 11.10 0.29 -4.29
C LEU A 175 12.05 0.71 -3.17
N ASP A 176 12.86 -0.23 -2.67
CA ASP A 176 13.85 0.02 -1.62
C ASP A 176 15.19 -0.67 -1.93
N PRO A 177 16.02 -0.10 -2.82
CA PRO A 177 17.28 -0.73 -3.25
C PRO A 177 18.28 -1.08 -2.13
N GLY A 178 18.11 -0.51 -0.93
CA GLY A 178 18.96 -0.79 0.23
C GLY A 178 18.47 -1.92 1.13
N ALA A 179 17.23 -2.42 0.93
CA ALA A 179 16.64 -3.46 1.74
C ALA A 179 17.13 -4.87 1.37
N ALA A 180 16.86 -5.84 2.26
CA ALA A 180 17.11 -7.26 2.00
C ALA A 180 16.31 -7.78 0.80
N ASN A 181 15.08 -7.27 0.63
CA ASN A 181 14.27 -7.46 -0.57
C ASN A 181 13.97 -6.08 -1.17
N PRO A 182 14.61 -5.72 -2.30
CA PRO A 182 14.48 -4.36 -2.84
C PRO A 182 13.14 -4.09 -3.54
N PHE A 183 12.32 -5.11 -3.77
CA PHE A 183 11.03 -4.98 -4.44
C PHE A 183 9.86 -4.75 -3.46
N GLU A 184 10.08 -5.05 -2.19
CA GLU A 184 9.10 -4.92 -1.13
C GLU A 184 9.34 -3.64 -0.32
N LEU A 185 8.27 -2.92 -0.03
CA LEU A 185 8.26 -1.79 0.90
C LEU A 185 7.25 -2.07 2.03
N PRO A 186 7.69 -2.69 3.14
CA PRO A 186 6.85 -2.94 4.30
C PRO A 186 6.36 -1.64 4.92
N GLN A 187 5.06 -1.53 5.17
CA GLN A 187 4.47 -0.32 5.75
C GLN A 187 4.57 -0.36 7.28
N PRO A 188 4.75 0.76 7.98
CA PRO A 188 4.88 0.79 9.45
C PRO A 188 3.51 0.68 10.17
N VAL A 189 2.58 -0.08 9.62
CA VAL A 189 1.18 -0.18 10.07
C VAL A 189 0.75 -1.64 10.11
N VAL A 190 -0.28 -1.95 10.90
CA VAL A 190 -1.00 -3.22 10.79
C VAL A 190 -2.49 -2.97 10.64
N ILE A 191 -3.16 -3.84 9.89
CA ILE A 191 -4.59 -3.75 9.63
C ILE A 191 -5.30 -5.01 10.10
N THR A 192 -6.44 -4.86 10.75
CA THR A 192 -7.34 -5.98 11.05
C THR A 192 -8.41 -6.04 9.99
N ILE A 193 -8.50 -7.19 9.32
CA ILE A 193 -9.42 -7.44 8.23
C ILE A 193 -10.37 -8.58 8.57
N GLN A 194 -11.53 -8.57 7.92
CA GLN A 194 -12.46 -9.69 7.83
C GLN A 194 -12.68 -10.00 6.35
N LEU A 195 -12.71 -11.28 5.99
CA LEU A 195 -13.11 -11.68 4.65
C LEU A 195 -14.59 -11.98 4.60
N VAL A 196 -15.23 -11.60 3.51
CA VAL A 196 -16.61 -11.93 3.18
C VAL A 196 -16.64 -12.53 1.77
N GLN A 197 -17.47 -13.54 1.58
CA GLN A 197 -17.60 -14.15 0.26
C GLN A 197 -18.42 -13.23 -0.65
N ILE A 198 -17.98 -13.11 -1.91
CA ILE A 198 -18.68 -12.37 -2.97
C ILE A 198 -19.38 -13.31 -3.96
#